data_AF-A0A8T5SYM8-F1
#
_entry.id   AF-A0A8T5SYM8-F1
#
_cell.length_a   1.000
_cell.length_b   1.000
_cell.length_c   1.000
_cell.angle_alpha   90.00
_cell.angle_beta   90.00
_cell.angle_gamma   90.00
#
_symmetry.space_group_name_H-M   'P 1'
#
loop_
_entity.id
_entity.type
_entity.pdbx_description
1 polymer ?
#
loop_
_entity_poly.entity_id
_entity_poly.type
_entity_poly.pdbx_seq_one_letter_code
_entity_poly.pdbx_strand_id
1 'polypeptide(L)'
;MRMWMVDTTTMCRKHLLGEHVETHMILGTLKSGIRLDGYARNNLLELKSLKKRHDELATEMVRRGYNHQSPLDWKEEDTDSLFQTDEVKNSKVDKSLSLEELHTRCSECRNNHSS
;
A
#
# COMPACT_ATOMS: atom_id res chain seq x y z
N MET A 1 8.03 0.79 4.59
CA MET A 1 6.92 0.05 3.95
C MET A 1 5.64 0.43 4.64
N ARG A 2 4.69 0.97 3.92
CA ARG A 2 3.31 1.09 4.38
C ARG A 2 2.33 1.01 3.22
N MET A 3 1.07 0.81 3.57
CA MET A 3 -0.08 0.99 2.70
C MET A 3 -0.87 2.17 3.26
N TRP A 4 -1.02 3.26 2.49
CA TRP A 4 -1.79 4.41 2.94
C TRP A 4 -3.29 4.11 2.94
N MET A 5 -3.76 3.29 1.99
CA MET A 5 -5.17 2.93 1.85
C MET A 5 -6.12 4.14 1.67
N VAL A 6 -5.57 5.30 1.30
CA VAL A 6 -6.29 6.51 0.91
C VAL A 6 -6.62 6.50 -0.58
N ASP A 7 -7.53 7.37 -1.01
CA ASP A 7 -7.86 7.52 -2.43
C ASP A 7 -6.62 7.91 -3.25
N THR A 8 -6.25 7.04 -4.20
CA THR A 8 -5.08 7.18 -5.06
C THR A 8 -5.14 8.44 -5.91
N THR A 9 -6.34 8.90 -6.29
CA THR A 9 -6.55 10.10 -7.11
C THR A 9 -6.11 11.38 -6.40
N THR A 10 -6.18 11.40 -5.07
CA THR A 10 -5.79 12.56 -4.23
C THR A 10 -4.32 12.53 -3.80
N MET A 11 -3.64 11.40 -3.97
CA MET A 11 -2.23 11.28 -3.60
C MET A 11 -1.34 12.11 -4.53
N CYS A 12 -0.35 12.83 -3.98
CA CYS A 12 0.69 13.44 -4.79
C CYS A 12 1.56 12.39 -5.49
N ARG A 13 2.33 12.81 -6.50
CA ARG A 13 3.24 11.91 -7.24
C ARG A 13 4.15 11.12 -6.31
N LYS A 14 4.75 11.79 -5.31
CA LYS A 14 5.70 11.16 -4.39
C LYS A 14 5.06 10.03 -3.58
N HIS A 15 3.87 10.25 -3.03
CA HIS A 15 3.21 9.24 -2.20
C HIS A 15 2.58 8.14 -3.04
N LEU A 16 2.05 8.44 -4.23
CA LEU A 16 1.52 7.43 -5.15
C LEU A 16 2.63 6.45 -5.57
N LEU A 17 3.76 6.98 -6.06
CA LEU A 17 4.90 6.15 -6.47
C LEU A 17 5.58 5.47 -5.28
N GLY A 18 5.66 6.15 -4.14
CA GLY A 18 6.23 5.60 -2.92
C GLY A 18 5.47 4.38 -2.42
N GLU A 19 4.14 4.47 -2.33
CA GLU A 19 3.32 3.34 -1.93
C GLU A 19 3.40 2.19 -2.94
N HIS A 20 3.39 2.51 -4.25
CA HIS A 20 3.54 1.51 -5.31
C HIS A 20 4.80 0.67 -5.11
N VAL A 21 5.96 1.31 -4.91
CA VAL A 21 7.22 0.60 -4.63
C VAL A 21 7.15 -0.20 -3.33
N GLU A 22 6.55 0.36 -2.28
CA GLU A 22 6.43 -0.33 -1.00
C GLU A 22 5.55 -1.59 -1.09
N THR A 23 4.55 -1.65 -1.98
CA THR A 23 3.80 -2.90 -2.19
C THR A 23 4.67 -4.04 -2.71
N HIS A 24 5.62 -3.76 -3.61
CA HIS A 24 6.61 -4.75 -4.05
C HIS A 24 7.55 -5.16 -2.91
N MET A 25 8.00 -4.21 -2.10
CA MET A 25 8.86 -4.49 -0.95
C MET A 25 8.14 -5.38 0.08
N ILE A 26 6.86 -5.12 0.35
CA ILE A 26 6.05 -5.95 1.27
C ILE A 26 6.01 -7.39 0.75
N LEU A 27 5.68 -7.60 -0.52
CA LEU A 27 5.63 -8.94 -1.10
C LEU A 27 7.00 -9.64 -1.05
N GLY A 28 8.08 -8.96 -1.42
CA GLY A 28 9.43 -9.51 -1.33
C GLY A 28 9.83 -9.89 0.10
N THR A 29 9.42 -9.07 1.08
CA THR A 29 9.66 -9.32 2.51
C THR A 29 8.91 -10.56 2.99
N LEU A 30 7.65 -10.72 2.58
CA LEU A 30 6.83 -11.90 2.89
C LEU A 30 7.43 -13.17 2.27
N LYS A 31 7.81 -13.14 0.99
CA LYS A 31 8.46 -14.26 0.30
C LYS A 31 9.80 -14.65 0.92
N SER A 32 10.47 -13.71 1.59
CA SER A 32 11.71 -13.94 2.34
C SER A 32 11.49 -14.48 3.76
N GLY A 33 10.24 -14.70 4.18
CA GLY A 33 9.90 -15.20 5.52
C GLY A 33 10.13 -14.17 6.65
N ILE A 34 10.32 -12.89 6.32
CA ILE A 34 10.63 -11.85 7.30
C ILE A 34 9.33 -11.32 7.92
N ARG A 35 9.30 -11.28 9.26
CA ARG A 35 8.11 -10.91 10.04
C ARG A 35 7.67 -9.47 9.84
N LEU A 36 6.38 -9.27 9.59
CA LEU A 36 5.75 -7.94 9.43
C LEU A 36 4.77 -7.54 10.55
N ASP A 37 4.73 -8.27 11.67
CA ASP A 37 3.78 -8.00 12.78
C ASP A 37 3.89 -6.56 13.32
N GLY A 38 5.10 -5.99 13.31
CA GLY A 38 5.30 -4.59 13.71
C GLY A 38 4.60 -3.60 12.78
N TYR A 39 4.52 -3.88 11.49
CA TYR A 39 3.82 -3.02 10.53
C TYR A 39 2.30 -3.15 10.66
N ALA A 40 1.80 -4.37 10.88
CA ALA A 40 0.40 -4.63 11.19
C ALA A 40 -0.06 -3.85 12.44
N ARG A 41 0.67 -3.99 13.56
CA ARG A 41 0.35 -3.31 14.83
C ARG A 41 0.40 -1.78 14.78
N ASN A 42 1.18 -1.21 13.87
CA ASN A 42 1.35 0.23 13.73
C ASN A 42 0.46 0.85 12.64
N ASN A 43 -0.61 0.18 12.21
CA ASN A 43 -1.53 0.69 11.20
C ASN A 43 -0.89 0.93 9.81
N LEU A 44 0.11 0.13 9.44
CA LEU A 44 0.89 0.32 8.20
C LEU A 44 0.65 -0.76 7.13
N LEU A 45 -0.02 -1.87 7.47
CA LEU A 45 -0.13 -3.03 6.59
C LEU A 45 -1.56 -3.56 6.55
N GLU A 46 -2.07 -3.84 5.35
CA GLU A 46 -3.32 -4.58 5.12
C GLU A 46 -3.08 -5.67 4.06
N LEU A 47 -2.56 -6.82 4.50
CA LEU A 47 -2.03 -7.83 3.58
C LEU A 47 -3.09 -8.36 2.61
N LYS A 48 -4.32 -8.59 3.08
CA LYS A 48 -5.44 -9.07 2.24
C LYS A 48 -5.75 -8.16 1.05
N SER A 49 -5.37 -6.89 1.13
CA SER A 49 -5.60 -5.90 0.08
C SER A 49 -4.35 -5.61 -0.76
N LEU A 50 -3.21 -6.27 -0.51
CA LEU A 50 -1.92 -5.91 -1.11
C LEU A 50 -1.95 -5.89 -2.64
N LYS A 51 -2.38 -6.98 -3.27
CA LYS A 51 -2.47 -7.08 -4.75
C LYS A 51 -3.44 -6.05 -5.32
N LYS A 52 -4.64 -5.97 -4.75
CA LYS A 52 -5.66 -5.01 -5.18
C LYS A 52 -5.16 -3.58 -5.08
N ARG A 53 -4.51 -3.23 -3.97
CA ARG A 53 -3.96 -1.90 -3.72
C ARG A 53 -2.85 -1.55 -4.70
N HIS A 54 -1.95 -2.49 -5.00
CA HIS A 54 -0.96 -2.31 -6.05
C HIS A 54 -1.63 -1.96 -7.39
N ASP A 55 -2.67 -2.70 -7.77
CA ASP A 55 -3.36 -2.48 -9.05
C ASP A 55 -4.10 -1.14 -9.11
N GLU A 56 -4.68 -0.69 -7.99
CA GLU A 56 -5.27 0.66 -7.86
C GLU A 56 -4.22 1.76 -8.05
N LEU A 57 -3.04 1.60 -7.44
CA LEU A 57 -1.91 2.53 -7.59
C LEU A 57 -1.42 2.55 -9.04
N ALA A 58 -1.21 1.37 -9.65
CA ALA A 58 -0.77 1.23 -11.03
C ALA A 58 -1.79 1.82 -12.02
N THR A 59 -3.08 1.63 -11.77
CA THR A 59 -4.16 2.22 -12.59
C THR A 59 -4.11 3.74 -12.55
N GLU A 60 -3.98 4.32 -11.35
CA GLU A 60 -3.84 5.76 -11.20
C GLU A 60 -2.54 6.29 -11.83
N MET A 61 -1.45 5.52 -11.74
CA MET A 61 -0.19 5.85 -12.40
C MET A 61 -0.35 5.94 -13.92
N VAL A 62 -0.98 4.94 -14.53
CA VAL A 62 -1.27 4.93 -15.98
C VAL A 62 -2.20 6.08 -16.35
N ARG A 63 -3.24 6.36 -15.55
CA ARG A 63 -4.16 7.48 -15.76
C ARG A 63 -3.43 8.82 -15.81
N ARG A 64 -2.38 8.99 -14.99
CA ARG A 64 -1.50 10.19 -14.98
C ARG A 64 -0.44 10.21 -16.08
N GLY A 65 -0.42 9.22 -16.97
CA GLY A 65 0.54 9.12 -18.07
C GLY A 65 1.89 8.52 -17.69
N TYR A 66 2.00 7.84 -16.53
CA TYR A 66 3.22 7.09 -16.21
C TYR A 66 3.27 5.76 -16.97
N ASN A 67 4.46 5.39 -17.42
CA ASN A 67 4.71 4.10 -18.07
C ASN A 67 4.94 3.00 -17.01
N HIS A 68 3.87 2.47 -16.44
CA HIS A 68 3.96 1.37 -15.46
C HIS A 68 4.27 0.03 -16.16
N GLN A 69 5.39 -0.60 -15.81
CA GLN A 69 5.90 -1.83 -16.44
C GLN A 69 6.28 -2.91 -15.42
N SER A 70 5.80 -2.78 -14.18
CA SER A 70 6.18 -3.63 -13.06
C SER A 70 4.95 -4.21 -12.37
N PRO A 71 4.23 -5.16 -12.99
CA PRO A 71 3.13 -5.84 -12.31
C PRO A 71 3.62 -6.51 -11.01
N LEU A 72 2.77 -6.56 -9.99
CA LEU A 72 3.07 -7.28 -8.77
C LEU A 72 3.14 -8.79 -9.08
N ASP A 73 4.27 -9.42 -8.76
CA ASP A 73 4.51 -10.87 -8.91
C ASP A 73 3.72 -11.69 -7.87
N TRP A 74 2.42 -11.49 -7.84
CA TRP A 74 1.49 -12.16 -6.94
C TRP A 74 0.96 -13.42 -7.59
N LYS A 75 1.07 -14.55 -6.90
CA LYS A 75 0.56 -15.84 -7.34
C LYS A 75 -0.65 -16.27 -6.51
N GLU A 76 -1.50 -17.14 -7.04
CA GLU A 76 -2.65 -17.65 -6.29
C GLU A 76 -2.22 -18.40 -5.02
N GLU A 77 -1.11 -19.14 -5.09
CA GLU A 77 -0.46 -19.81 -3.95
C GLU A 77 0.00 -18.85 -2.84
N ASP A 78 0.25 -17.57 -3.16
CA ASP A 78 0.66 -16.56 -2.18
C ASP A 78 -0.49 -16.16 -1.24
N THR A 79 -1.74 -16.46 -1.59
CA THR A 79 -2.93 -16.00 -0.85
C THR A 79 -2.90 -16.44 0.60
N ASP A 80 -2.76 -17.74 0.89
CA ASP A 80 -2.72 -18.22 2.28
C ASP A 80 -1.31 -18.49 2.80
N SER A 81 -0.35 -18.83 1.93
CA SER A 81 1.00 -19.25 2.35
C SER A 81 1.86 -18.12 2.88
N LEU A 82 1.59 -16.86 2.49
CA LEU A 82 2.31 -15.69 2.97
C LEU A 82 1.76 -15.12 4.28
N PHE A 83 0.63 -15.62 4.78
CA PHE A 83 0.11 -15.21 6.08
C PHE A 83 0.98 -15.79 7.20
N GLN A 84 1.88 -14.95 7.72
CA GLN A 84 2.82 -15.34 8.77
C GLN A 84 2.14 -15.57 10.12
N THR A 85 1.23 -14.66 10.50
CA THR A 85 0.51 -14.66 11.76
C THR A 85 -0.91 -14.17 11.57
N ASP A 86 -1.80 -14.49 12.52
CA ASP A 86 -3.16 -13.93 12.54
C ASP A 86 -3.16 -12.39 12.61
N GLU A 87 -2.17 -11.81 13.28
CA GLU A 87 -1.95 -10.36 13.34
C GLU A 87 -1.76 -9.78 11.93
N VAL A 88 -0.84 -10.35 11.14
CA VAL A 88 -0.57 -9.91 9.76
C VAL A 88 -1.72 -10.27 8.82
N LYS A 89 -2.35 -11.45 9.01
CA LYS A 89 -3.47 -11.92 8.19
C LYS A 89 -4.72 -11.06 8.33
N ASN A 90 -4.98 -10.58 9.54
CA ASN A 90 -6.19 -9.84 9.86
C ASN A 90 -5.95 -8.33 10.01
N SER A 91 -4.72 -7.87 9.76
CA SER A 91 -4.39 -6.45 9.80
C SER A 91 -5.26 -5.67 8.81
N LYS A 92 -5.77 -4.54 9.27
CA LYS A 92 -6.49 -3.56 8.45
C LYS A 92 -5.98 -2.18 8.79
N VAL A 93 -5.77 -1.37 7.75
CA VAL A 93 -5.38 0.02 7.94
C VAL A 93 -6.62 0.85 8.23
N ASP A 94 -6.63 1.55 9.36
CA ASP A 94 -7.53 2.66 9.63
C ASP A 94 -7.23 3.78 8.63
N LYS A 95 -8.10 3.89 7.63
CA LYS A 95 -7.98 4.85 6.53
C LYS A 95 -8.10 6.29 7.00
N SER A 96 -8.90 6.55 8.05
CA SER A 96 -9.10 7.90 8.58
C SER A 96 -7.82 8.39 9.24
N LEU A 97 -7.21 7.56 10.10
CA LEU A 97 -5.92 7.88 10.73
C LEU A 97 -4.79 8.00 9.70
N SER A 98 -4.77 7.10 8.71
CA SER A 98 -3.78 7.12 7.64
C SER A 98 -3.89 8.38 6.76
N LEU A 99 -5.11 8.85 6.49
CA LEU A 99 -5.38 10.10 5.77
C LEU A 99 -4.93 11.32 6.57
N GLU A 100 -5.28 11.39 7.86
CA GLU A 100 -4.85 12.47 8.75
C GLU A 100 -3.32 12.56 8.83
N GLU A 101 -2.65 11.42 8.95
CA GLU A 101 -1.21 11.33 8.98
C GLU A 101 -0.59 11.78 7.63
N LEU A 102 -1.15 11.34 6.51
CA LEU A 102 -0.69 11.74 5.16
C LEU A 102 -0.81 13.25 4.99
N HIS A 103 -1.94 13.84 5.38
CA HIS A 103 -2.19 15.27 5.29
C HIS A 103 -1.25 16.06 6.20
N THR A 104 -0.98 15.56 7.40
CA THR A 104 -0.01 16.18 8.33
C THR A 104 1.39 16.22 7.71
N ARG A 105 1.80 15.12 7.05
CA ARG A 105 3.13 14.98 6.42
C ARG A 105 3.25 15.68 5.07
N CYS A 106 2.16 15.95 4.37
CA CYS A 106 2.19 16.43 2.99
C CYS A 106 1.06 17.42 2.69
N SER A 107 1.44 18.69 2.48
CA SER A 107 0.51 19.74 2.05
C SER A 107 -0.11 19.47 0.68
N GLU A 108 0.63 18.90 -0.27
CA GLU A 108 0.12 18.60 -1.61
C GLU A 108 -1.02 17.58 -1.57
N CYS A 109 -0.84 16.45 -0.87
CA CYS A 109 -1.92 15.47 -0.69
C CYS A 109 -3.14 16.08 0.00
N ARG A 110 -2.92 16.90 1.04
CA ARG A 110 -4.00 17.60 1.74
C ARG A 110 -4.79 18.54 0.82
N ASN A 111 -4.11 19.29 -0.03
CA ASN A 111 -4.75 20.22 -0.95
C ASN A 111 -5.55 19.48 -2.04
N ASN A 112 -5.00 18.40 -2.60
CA ASN A 112 -5.67 17.58 -3.61
C ASN A 112 -6.96 16.93 -3.08
N HIS A 113 -7.03 16.65 -1.76
CA HIS A 113 -8.21 16.05 -1.13
C HIS A 113 -9.29 17.09 -0.77
N SER A 114 -8.94 18.37 -0.73
CA SER A 114 -9.87 19.47 -0.40
C SER A 114 -10.48 20.14 -1.65
N SER A 115 -10.13 19.64 -2.85
CA SER A 115 -10.47 20.21 -4.15
C SER A 115 -11.68 19.55 -4.80
#